data_AF-A0A7S3AJ68-F1
#
_entry.id   AF-A0A7S3AJ68-F1
#
_cell.length_a   1.000
_cell.length_b   1.000
_cell.length_c   1.000
_cell.angle_alpha   90.00
_cell.angle_beta   90.00
_cell.angle_gamma   90.00
#
_symmetry.space_group_name_H-M   'P 1'
#
loop_
_entity.id
_entity.type
_entity.pdbx_description
1 polymer ?
#
loop_
_entity_poly.entity_id
_entity_poly.type
_entity_poly.pdbx_seq_one_letter_code
_entity_poly.pdbx_strand_id
1 'polypeptide(L)'
;DGDGRSKWPPSMKKLVSPEHIVYFVNSRDELKELVRRLRIDEKLAGNLRQLCGWQEVGDGHSGRGLASGWTLLHLVRWLRRDGMETYIVAIGTAPQIRKAVPGLKEVTSSDDQLKKLLNG
;
A
#
# COMPACT_ATOMS: atom_id res chain seq x y z
N ASP A 1 1.51 27.81 18.49
CA ASP A 1 0.23 27.17 18.12
C ASP A 1 0.01 27.19 16.63
N GLY A 2 -0.29 26.02 16.04
CA GLY A 2 -0.58 25.88 14.62
C GLY A 2 -0.10 24.53 14.07
N ASP A 3 -0.63 23.44 14.61
CA ASP A 3 -0.40 22.04 14.22
C ASP A 3 -0.50 21.89 12.69
N GLY A 4 0.66 21.73 12.04
CA GLY A 4 0.81 21.51 10.61
C GLY A 4 0.38 20.10 10.21
N ARG A 5 -0.90 19.77 10.43
CA ARG A 5 -1.55 18.62 9.79
C ARG A 5 -1.44 18.82 8.30
N SER A 6 -0.44 18.15 7.74
CA SER A 6 -0.10 18.15 6.33
C SER A 6 -1.38 17.95 5.51
N LYS A 7 -1.88 19.05 4.93
CA LYS A 7 -2.90 19.06 3.89
C LYS A 7 -2.23 18.52 2.64
N TRP A 8 -2.08 17.20 2.57
CA TRP A 8 -1.59 16.58 1.36
C TRP A 8 -2.58 16.93 0.23
N PRO A 9 -2.12 17.42 -0.94
CA PRO A 9 -2.96 17.39 -2.15
C PRO A 9 -3.43 15.94 -2.38
N PRO A 10 -4.47 15.66 -3.19
CA PRO A 10 -4.82 14.29 -3.52
C PRO A 10 -3.68 13.68 -4.36
N SER A 11 -2.65 13.22 -3.67
CA SER A 11 -1.50 12.57 -4.26
C SER A 11 -1.98 11.23 -4.79
N MET A 12 -1.66 10.97 -6.05
CA MET A 12 -1.85 9.69 -6.73
C MET A 12 -1.61 8.53 -5.75
N LYS A 13 -2.63 7.69 -5.56
CA LYS A 13 -2.55 6.51 -4.71
C LYS A 13 -2.00 5.36 -5.54
N LYS A 14 -1.03 4.65 -4.96
CA LYS A 14 -0.45 3.44 -5.54
C LYS A 14 -0.94 2.26 -4.71
N LEU A 15 -2.01 1.61 -5.15
CA LEU A 15 -2.57 0.43 -4.51
C LEU A 15 -1.79 -0.81 -4.94
N VAL A 16 -1.55 -1.73 -4.02
CA VAL A 16 -0.94 -3.03 -4.28
C VAL A 16 -1.98 -4.09 -3.94
N SER A 17 -2.28 -4.99 -4.87
CA SER A 17 -3.22 -6.10 -4.66
C SER A 17 -2.56 -7.27 -3.90
N PRO A 18 -3.35 -8.26 -3.42
CA PRO A 18 -2.83 -9.47 -2.80
C PRO A 18 -1.85 -10.25 -3.70
N GLU A 19 -2.02 -10.14 -5.01
CA GLU A 19 -1.15 -10.73 -6.06
C GLU A 19 0.05 -9.84 -6.39
N HIS A 20 0.30 -8.79 -5.61
CA HIS A 20 1.39 -7.82 -5.78
C HIS A 20 1.34 -6.99 -7.08
N ILE A 21 0.16 -6.81 -7.67
CA ILE A 21 -0.01 -5.91 -8.83
C ILE A 21 -0.18 -4.46 -8.34
N VAL A 22 0.52 -3.51 -8.97
CA VAL A 22 0.41 -2.09 -8.66
C VAL A 22 -0.62 -1.40 -9.54
N TYR A 23 -1.57 -0.72 -8.90
CA TYR A 23 -2.57 0.13 -9.54
C TYR A 23 -2.35 1.58 -9.14
N PHE A 24 -2.19 2.44 -10.14
CA PHE A 24 -2.15 3.89 -9.97
C PHE A 24 -3.57 4.43 -10.04
N VAL A 25 -3.98 5.16 -9.01
CA VAL A 25 -5.33 5.68 -8.87
C VAL A 25 -5.26 7.14 -8.42
N ASN A 26 -5.62 8.06 -9.31
CA ASN A 26 -5.55 9.50 -9.09
C ASN A 26 -6.81 10.06 -8.44
N SER A 27 -7.95 9.39 -8.59
CA SER A 27 -9.25 9.90 -8.17
C SER A 27 -10.18 8.79 -7.67
N ARG A 28 -11.26 9.21 -7.02
CA ARG A 28 -12.34 8.30 -6.60
C ARG A 28 -13.02 7.61 -7.79
N ASP A 29 -13.11 8.29 -8.94
CA ASP A 29 -13.72 7.72 -10.15
C ASP A 29 -12.83 6.66 -10.78
N GLU A 30 -11.51 6.89 -10.80
CA GLU A 30 -10.55 5.85 -11.22
C GLU A 30 -10.60 4.62 -10.30
N LEU A 31 -10.80 4.82 -8.98
CA LEU A 31 -11.00 3.70 -8.06
C LEU A 31 -12.28 2.94 -8.36
N LYS A 32 -13.37 3.66 -8.66
CA LYS A 32 -14.66 3.05 -9.02
C LYS A 32 -14.53 2.21 -10.29
N GLU A 33 -13.80 2.71 -11.28
CA GLU A 33 -13.53 1.96 -12.51
C GLU A 33 -12.64 0.74 -12.26
N LEU A 34 -11.63 0.87 -11.40
CA LEU A 34 -10.80 -0.26 -10.97
C LEU A 34 -11.63 -1.34 -10.27
N VAL A 35 -12.49 -0.95 -9.33
CA VAL A 35 -13.41 -1.84 -8.60
C VAL A 35 -14.32 -2.58 -9.58
N ARG A 36 -14.90 -1.87 -10.56
CA ARG A 36 -15.74 -2.47 -11.60
C ARG A 36 -14.97 -3.46 -12.46
N ARG A 37 -13.78 -3.07 -12.93
CA ARG A 37 -12.92 -3.90 -13.78
C ARG A 37 -12.49 -5.20 -13.10
N LEU A 38 -12.15 -5.12 -11.81
CA LEU A 38 -11.70 -6.26 -11.01
C LEU A 38 -12.86 -7.02 -10.33
N ARG A 39 -14.12 -6.60 -10.55
CA ARG A 39 -15.32 -7.17 -9.92
C ARG A 39 -15.20 -7.27 -8.39
N ILE A 40 -14.63 -6.24 -7.78
CA ILE A 40 -14.46 -6.13 -6.34
C ILE A 40 -15.83 -5.88 -5.69
N ASP A 41 -16.11 -6.59 -4.60
CA ASP A 41 -17.37 -6.44 -3.87
C ASP A 41 -17.46 -5.08 -3.16
N GLU A 42 -18.69 -4.63 -2.89
CA GLU A 42 -19.00 -3.33 -2.28
C GLU A 42 -18.28 -3.11 -0.92
N LYS A 43 -18.11 -4.17 -0.13
CA LYS A 43 -17.46 -4.09 1.19
C LYS A 43 -15.97 -3.81 1.02
N LEU A 44 -15.29 -4.57 0.15
CA LEU A 44 -13.88 -4.31 -0.16
C LEU A 44 -13.70 -2.96 -0.87
N ALA A 45 -14.61 -2.56 -1.76
CA ALA A 45 -14.59 -1.22 -2.38
C ALA A 45 -14.69 -0.09 -1.34
N GLY A 46 -15.52 -0.26 -0.30
CA GLY A 46 -15.56 0.64 0.87
C GLY A 46 -14.21 0.72 1.59
N ASN A 47 -13.59 -0.44 1.85
CA ASN A 47 -12.28 -0.50 2.51
C ASN A 47 -11.16 0.13 1.67
N LEU A 48 -11.18 -0.04 0.34
CA LEU A 48 -10.19 0.58 -0.55
C LEU A 48 -10.35 2.11 -0.59
N ARG A 49 -11.59 2.62 -0.54
CA ARG A 49 -11.85 4.06 -0.39
C ARG A 49 -11.26 4.60 0.91
N GLN A 50 -11.44 3.88 2.02
CA GLN A 50 -10.86 4.25 3.31
C GLN A 50 -9.32 4.19 3.28
N LEU A 51 -8.76 3.13 2.70
CA LEU A 51 -7.32 2.96 2.54
C LEU A 51 -6.70 4.11 1.74
N CYS A 52 -7.40 4.59 0.71
CA CYS A 52 -6.98 5.76 -0.08
C CYS A 52 -7.21 7.11 0.64
N GLY A 53 -7.79 7.12 1.84
CA GLY A 53 -8.16 8.35 2.56
C GLY A 53 -9.32 9.12 1.92
N TRP A 54 -10.11 8.44 1.09
CA TRP A 54 -11.25 9.02 0.38
C TRP A 54 -12.58 8.76 1.06
N GLN A 55 -12.59 8.04 2.17
CA GLN A 55 -13.76 7.86 3.02
C GLN A 55 -13.27 7.76 4.46
N GLU A 56 -13.86 8.55 5.35
CA GLU A 56 -13.62 8.42 6.79
C GLU A 56 -14.50 7.31 7.36
N VAL A 57 -13.99 6.62 8.37
CA VAL A 57 -14.77 5.76 9.26
C VAL A 57 -14.90 6.46 10.59
N GLY A 58 -16.09 6.39 11.19
CA GLY A 58 -16.37 6.97 12.51
C GLY A 58 -15.32 6.56 13.55
N ASP A 59 -14.96 7.54 14.39
CA ASP A 59 -14.04 7.49 15.52
C ASP A 59 -12.73 6.70 15.31
N GLY A 60 -11.73 7.43 14.80
CA GLY A 60 -10.34 7.28 15.20
C GLY A 60 -9.58 6.05 14.70
N HIS A 61 -10.23 5.11 14.00
CA HIS A 61 -9.54 3.97 13.41
C HIS A 61 -8.98 4.34 12.05
N SER A 62 -7.77 4.89 12.05
CA SER A 62 -6.86 4.77 10.90
C SER A 62 -6.62 3.27 10.67
N GLY A 63 -7.40 2.69 9.75
CA GLY A 63 -7.32 1.29 9.37
C GLY A 63 -5.87 0.89 9.11
N ARG A 64 -5.53 -0.36 9.44
CA ARG A 64 -4.17 -0.95 9.58
C ARG A 64 -3.29 -0.93 8.32
N GLY A 65 -3.52 -0.04 7.35
CA GLY A 65 -2.80 0.02 6.09
C GLY A 65 -3.04 -1.20 5.20
N LEU A 66 -4.03 -2.05 5.53
CA LEU A 66 -4.29 -3.32 4.88
C LEU A 66 -5.80 -3.58 4.82
N ALA A 67 -6.30 -3.98 3.64
CA ALA A 67 -7.69 -4.35 3.40
C ALA A 67 -7.77 -5.60 2.52
N SER A 68 -8.07 -6.77 3.09
CA SER A 68 -8.14 -8.05 2.37
C SER A 68 -6.91 -8.31 1.48
N GLY A 69 -5.71 -8.05 2.00
CA GLY A 69 -4.43 -8.18 1.27
C GLY A 69 -4.05 -6.98 0.40
N TRP A 70 -4.96 -6.02 0.20
CA TRP A 70 -4.64 -4.76 -0.47
C TRP A 70 -3.94 -3.78 0.47
N THR A 71 -2.95 -3.06 -0.02
CA THR A 71 -2.21 -2.04 0.74
C THR A 71 -1.78 -0.87 -0.14
N LEU A 72 -1.15 0.15 0.44
CA LEU A 72 -0.50 1.23 -0.29
C LEU A 72 0.96 0.89 -0.51
N LEU A 73 1.49 1.18 -1.71
CA LEU A 73 2.87 0.86 -2.08
C LEU A 73 3.90 1.41 -1.09
N HIS A 74 3.67 2.59 -0.51
CA HIS A 74 4.60 3.19 0.46
C HIS A 74 4.67 2.44 1.80
N LEU A 75 3.77 1.47 2.05
CA LEU A 75 3.79 0.55 3.19
C LEU A 75 4.41 -0.81 2.84
N VAL A 76 4.65 -1.06 1.55
CA VAL A 76 5.30 -2.29 1.07
C VAL A 76 6.81 -2.11 1.17
N ARG A 77 7.48 -3.14 1.68
CA ARG A 77 8.93 -3.25 1.74
C ARG A 77 9.38 -4.60 1.20
N TRP A 78 10.39 -4.56 0.35
CA TRP A 78 11.04 -5.74 -0.18
C TRP A 78 12.26 -6.02 0.68
N LEU A 79 12.26 -7.17 1.32
CA LEU A 79 13.30 -7.58 2.23
C LEU A 79 14.07 -8.73 1.62
N ARG A 80 15.40 -8.71 1.77
CA ARG A 80 16.25 -9.83 1.39
C ARG A 80 17.14 -10.21 2.56
N ARG A 81 17.33 -11.51 2.74
CA ARG A 81 18.35 -12.04 3.65
C ARG A 81 19.67 -12.16 2.90
N ASP A 82 20.78 -11.81 3.52
CA ASP A 82 22.10 -12.06 2.93
C ASP A 82 22.24 -13.56 2.61
N GLY A 83 22.68 -13.86 1.38
CA GLY A 83 22.84 -15.24 0.90
C GLY A 83 21.56 -15.91 0.40
N MET A 84 20.41 -15.23 0.39
CA MET A 84 19.18 -15.74 -0.24
C MET A 84 18.86 -14.98 -1.53
N GLU A 85 18.42 -15.72 -2.55
CA GLU A 85 17.93 -15.16 -3.82
C GLU A 85 16.44 -14.77 -3.75
N THR A 86 15.76 -15.17 -2.67
CA THR A 86 14.33 -14.89 -2.47
C THR A 86 14.10 -13.55 -1.78
N TYR A 87 13.03 -12.87 -2.20
CA TYR A 87 12.55 -11.63 -1.60
C TYR A 87 11.31 -11.90 -0.76
N ILE A 88 11.22 -11.24 0.39
CA ILE A 88 10.06 -11.29 1.27
C ILE A 88 9.35 -9.94 1.18
N VAL A 89 8.04 -9.97 0.94
CA VAL A 89 7.18 -8.78 0.99
C VAL A 89 6.73 -8.57 2.43
N ALA A 90 7.08 -7.41 2.98
CA ALA A 90 6.62 -6.99 4.28
C ALA A 90 5.71 -5.75 4.15
N ILE A 91 4.59 -5.76 4.87
CA ILE A 91 3.62 -4.66 4.88
C ILE A 91 3.62 -4.03 6.27
N GLY A 92 3.88 -2.73 6.33
CA GLY A 92 3.92 -1.98 7.57
C GLY A 92 4.94 -0.85 7.55
N THR A 93 5.05 -0.13 8.65
CA THR A 93 6.09 0.89 8.79
C THR A 93 7.47 0.24 8.96
N ALA A 94 8.53 0.92 8.51
CA ALA A 94 9.90 0.41 8.66
C ALA A 94 10.27 0.02 10.10
N PRO A 95 9.90 0.79 11.16
CA PRO A 95 10.14 0.39 12.54
C PRO A 95 9.42 -0.92 12.93
N GLN A 96 8.16 -1.10 12.53
CA GLN A 96 7.39 -2.32 12.81
C GLN A 96 8.02 -3.54 12.13
N ILE A 97 8.39 -3.39 10.86
CA ILE A 97 9.00 -4.47 10.06
C ILE A 97 10.36 -4.87 10.64
N ARG A 98 11.22 -3.91 10.99
CA ARG A 98 12.53 -4.18 11.60
C ARG A 98 12.43 -4.91 12.94
N LYS A 99 11.39 -4.61 13.73
CA LYS A 99 11.11 -5.31 14.99
C LYS A 99 10.64 -6.74 14.75
N ALA A 100 9.77 -6.96 13.77
CA ALA A 100 9.17 -8.25 13.50
C ALA A 100 10.14 -9.24 12.82
N VAL A 101 11.03 -8.75 11.95
CA VAL A 101 11.94 -9.60 11.18
C VAL A 101 13.37 -9.06 11.25
N PRO A 102 14.08 -9.26 12.37
CA PRO A 102 15.44 -8.79 12.54
C PRO A 102 16.41 -9.50 11.58
N GLY A 103 17.39 -8.76 11.05
CA GLY A 103 18.44 -9.31 10.19
C GLY A 103 18.11 -9.37 8.70
N LEU A 104 16.93 -8.90 8.27
CA LEU A 104 16.64 -8.67 6.86
C LEU A 104 17.05 -7.26 6.44
N LYS A 105 17.63 -7.15 5.25
CA LYS A 105 17.97 -5.87 4.64
C LYS A 105 16.85 -5.40 3.74
N GLU A 106 16.44 -4.16 3.91
CA GLU A 106 15.52 -3.48 3.01
C GLU A 106 16.23 -3.24 1.67
N VAL A 107 15.58 -3.65 0.59
CA VAL A 107 16.06 -3.40 -0.76
C VAL A 107 15.41 -2.12 -1.24
N THR A 108 16.16 -1.02 -1.21
CA THR A 108 15.72 0.25 -1.80
C THR A 108 15.77 0.12 -3.32
N SER A 109 14.64 -0.21 -3.93
CA SER A 109 14.48 -0.20 -5.37
C SER A 109 13.90 1.14 -5.79
N SER A 110 14.44 1.75 -6.85
CA SER A 110 13.78 2.87 -7.54
C SER A 110 12.37 2.46 -8.03
N ASP A 111 11.48 3.42 -8.24
CA ASP A 111 10.11 3.16 -8.74
C ASP A 111 10.10 2.28 -10.02
N ASP A 112 11.09 2.42 -10.90
CA ASP A 112 11.24 1.60 -12.11
C ASP A 112 11.72 0.17 -11.83
N GLN A 113 12.59 -0.02 -10.83
CA GLN A 113 12.99 -1.36 -10.38
C GLN A 113 11.84 -2.08 -9.66
N LEU A 114 11.04 -1.34 -8.89
CA LEU A 114 9.82 -1.88 -8.26
C LEU A 114 8.82 -2.35 -9.31
N LYS A 115 8.57 -1.57 -10.38
CA LYS A 115 7.71 -2.01 -11.49
C LYS A 115 8.18 -3.32 -12.13
N LYS A 116 9.50 -3.51 -12.30
CA LYS A 116 10.06 -4.76 -12.84
C LYS A 116 9.92 -5.96 -11.89
N LEU A 117 9.99 -5.73 -10.57
CA LEU A 117 9.78 -6.78 -9.57
C LEU A 117 8.31 -7.19 -9.45
N LEU A 118 7.38 -6.28 -9.75
CA LEU A 118 5.93 -6.47 -9.55
C LEU A 118 5.21 -6.96 -10.81
N ASN A 119 5.74 -6.66 -12.00
CA ASN A 119 5.13 -6.98 -13.29
C ASN A 119 5.98 -7.97 -14.11
N GLY A 120 6.66 -8.92 -13.44
CA GLY A 120 7.51 -9.92 -14.08
C GLY A 120 6.91 -10.53 -15.34
#